data_AF-A0AAN6S1B5-F1
#
_entry.id   AF-A0AAN6S1B5-F1
#
_cell.length_a   1.000
_cell.length_b   1.000
_cell.length_c   1.000
_cell.angle_alpha   90.00
_cell.angle_beta   90.00
_cell.angle_gamma   90.00
#
_symmetry.space_group_name_H-M   'P 1'
#
loop_
_entity.id
_entity.type
_entity.pdbx_description
1 polymer ?
#
loop_
_entity_poly.entity_id
_entity_poly.type
_entity_poly.pdbx_seq_one_letter_code
_entity_poly.pdbx_strand_id
1 'polypeptide(L)'
;MQRAKGRNIVPTEDPRLHLVWDRDKIYIKPVPMFLLNHDFWTIYLPPSERVPCSKSSPAPSESATIAFDRSVAVGFLRSYSLLMSHRLDFAIAKESHLIPDDVDWLQWSRFICHFRRVGDVAVAKRFHYGQLRLSRLNWAVRIFRPRHAGTMWFYEIPHWSMTEFVAKAMLPLVFVFASVSLVLSSMQVALAVPSEALWSGISEDGLQRLRRAFWVFSIVAVLLWAVVWMLLLGIPLVVLAWQVL
;
A
#
# COMPACT_ATOMS: atom_id res chain seq x y z
N MET A 1 10.82 -4.48 -17.66
CA MET A 1 11.91 -3.83 -16.88
C MET A 1 11.37 -2.83 -15.87
N GLN A 2 11.72 -3.00 -14.58
CA GLN A 2 11.34 -2.07 -13.50
C GLN A 2 12.24 -0.83 -13.44
N ARG A 3 13.55 -1.00 -13.67
CA ARG A 3 14.52 0.12 -13.69
C ARG A 3 14.19 1.17 -14.75
N ALA A 4 13.71 0.74 -15.92
CA ALA A 4 13.23 1.65 -16.97
C ALA A 4 12.02 2.52 -16.53
N LYS A 5 11.28 2.11 -15.50
CA LYS A 5 10.18 2.89 -14.91
C LYS A 5 10.64 3.76 -13.74
N GLY A 6 11.95 3.88 -13.50
CA GLY A 6 12.53 4.61 -12.38
C GLY A 6 12.28 3.95 -11.02
N ARG A 7 12.04 2.63 -10.99
CA ARG A 7 11.76 1.90 -9.75
C ARG A 7 12.96 1.11 -9.26
N ASN A 8 13.30 1.32 -8.00
CA ASN A 8 14.25 0.57 -7.20
C ASN A 8 13.63 -0.76 -6.76
N ILE A 9 14.38 -1.84 -6.94
CA ILE A 9 13.96 -3.18 -6.56
C ILE A 9 14.35 -3.39 -5.09
N VAL A 10 13.37 -3.71 -4.25
CA VAL A 10 13.56 -3.97 -2.82
C VAL A 10 13.25 -5.45 -2.56
N PRO A 11 14.26 -6.28 -2.25
CA PRO A 11 14.00 -7.66 -1.86
C PRO A 11 13.25 -7.70 -0.52
N THR A 12 12.27 -8.59 -0.41
CA THR A 12 11.47 -8.75 0.82
C THR A 12 11.09 -10.20 1.05
N GLU A 13 11.15 -10.69 2.28
CA GLU A 13 10.71 -12.06 2.57
C GLU A 13 9.18 -12.19 2.67
N ASP A 14 8.43 -11.10 2.76
CA ASP A 14 6.97 -11.18 2.87
C ASP A 14 6.32 -11.52 1.51
N PRO A 15 5.70 -12.71 1.35
CA PRO A 15 5.00 -13.06 0.12
C PRO A 15 3.83 -12.13 -0.19
N ARG A 16 3.26 -11.42 0.79
CA ARG A 16 2.18 -10.44 0.58
C ARG A 16 2.63 -9.26 -0.26
N LEU A 17 3.90 -8.86 -0.15
CA LEU A 17 4.48 -7.70 -0.82
C LEU A 17 5.06 -8.01 -2.21
N HIS A 18 5.20 -9.28 -2.59
CA HIS A 18 5.74 -9.65 -3.90
C HIS A 18 4.92 -9.01 -5.05
N LEU A 19 5.59 -8.19 -5.88
CA LEU A 19 5.03 -7.35 -6.96
C LEU A 19 4.15 -6.17 -6.52
N VAL A 20 4.24 -5.76 -5.26
CA VAL A 20 3.65 -4.51 -4.78
C VAL A 20 4.64 -3.37 -5.02
N TRP A 21 4.16 -2.25 -5.55
CA TRP A 21 5.00 -1.06 -5.77
C TRP A 21 4.40 0.19 -5.11
N ASP A 22 5.30 1.05 -4.62
CA ASP A 22 4.97 2.38 -4.12
C ASP A 22 6.00 3.40 -4.61
N ARG A 23 5.51 4.46 -5.27
CA ARG A 23 6.33 5.52 -5.90
C ARG A 23 7.48 4.95 -6.74
N ASP A 24 8.71 5.07 -6.23
CA ASP A 24 9.99 4.69 -6.82
C ASP A 24 10.47 3.31 -6.35
N LYS A 25 9.67 2.54 -5.60
CA LYS A 25 10.06 1.24 -5.05
C LYS A 25 9.13 0.14 -5.54
N ILE A 26 9.68 -1.04 -5.80
CA ILE A 26 8.92 -2.27 -6.01
C ILE A 26 9.48 -3.38 -5.13
N TYR A 27 8.59 -4.02 -4.38
CA TYR A 27 8.91 -5.13 -3.51
C TYR A 27 8.84 -6.43 -4.28
N ILE A 28 9.90 -7.22 -4.24
CA ILE A 28 9.97 -8.50 -4.93
C ILE A 28 10.56 -9.53 -3.97
N LYS A 29 9.78 -10.56 -3.64
CA LYS A 29 10.28 -11.68 -2.86
C LYS A 29 11.30 -12.52 -3.64
N PRO A 30 12.54 -12.73 -3.14
CA PRO A 30 13.53 -13.60 -3.76
C PRO A 30 13.02 -15.02 -3.96
N VAL A 31 13.55 -15.72 -4.97
CA VAL A 31 13.21 -17.12 -5.23
C VAL A 31 13.84 -17.99 -4.14
N PRO A 32 13.05 -18.68 -3.31
CA PRO A 32 13.61 -19.58 -2.32
C PRO A 32 14.29 -20.78 -3.00
N MET A 33 15.47 -21.17 -2.51
CA MET A 33 16.26 -22.27 -3.09
C MET A 33 15.49 -23.59 -3.16
N PHE A 34 14.62 -23.87 -2.17
CA PHE A 34 13.80 -25.08 -2.17
C PHE A 34 12.84 -25.17 -3.37
N LEU A 35 12.39 -24.05 -3.95
CA LEU A 35 11.55 -24.07 -5.16
C LEU A 35 12.34 -24.45 -6.42
N LEU A 36 13.67 -24.46 -6.35
CA LEU A 36 14.54 -24.91 -7.45
C LEU A 36 14.87 -26.41 -7.34
N ASN A 37 14.60 -27.03 -6.18
CA ASN A 37 14.88 -28.45 -5.94
C ASN A 37 13.68 -29.32 -6.29
N HIS A 38 13.85 -30.25 -7.23
CA HIS A 38 12.81 -31.19 -7.66
C HIS A 38 12.24 -32.05 -6.51
N ASP A 39 13.09 -32.51 -5.58
CA ASP A 39 12.66 -33.37 -4.47
C ASP A 39 11.70 -32.64 -3.53
N PHE A 40 11.87 -31.32 -3.39
CA PHE A 40 10.93 -30.51 -2.64
C PHE A 40 9.54 -30.50 -3.30
N TRP A 41 9.49 -30.43 -4.64
CA TRP A 41 8.23 -30.45 -5.37
C TRP A 41 7.51 -31.79 -5.25
N THR A 42 8.22 -32.91 -5.23
CA THR A 42 7.61 -34.24 -5.12
C THR A 42 7.13 -34.53 -3.70
N ILE A 43 7.91 -34.15 -2.69
CA ILE A 43 7.61 -34.45 -1.28
C ILE A 43 6.57 -33.48 -0.70
N TYR A 44 6.73 -32.16 -0.94
CA TYR A 44 5.98 -31.12 -0.25
C TYR A 44 4.92 -30.41 -1.10
N LEU A 45 4.99 -30.55 -2.42
CA LEU A 45 4.05 -29.94 -3.38
C LEU A 45 3.46 -30.99 -4.34
N PRO A 46 2.93 -32.13 -3.85
CA PRO A 46 2.36 -33.15 -4.71
C PRO A 46 1.24 -32.56 -5.59
N PRO A 47 1.01 -33.09 -6.80
CA PRO A 47 -0.14 -32.70 -7.60
C PRO A 47 -1.40 -32.85 -6.75
N SER A 48 -2.09 -31.75 -6.48
CA SER A 48 -3.40 -31.82 -5.83
C SER A 48 -4.34 -32.49 -6.81
N GLU A 49 -4.66 -33.76 -6.54
CA GLU A 49 -5.91 -34.33 -7.04
C GLU A 49 -7.01 -33.44 -6.48
N ARG A 50 -7.51 -32.53 -7.32
CA ARG A 50 -8.75 -31.82 -7.04
C ARG A 50 -9.86 -32.87 -7.13
N VAL A 51 -9.99 -33.69 -6.09
CA VAL A 51 -11.23 -34.39 -5.83
C VAL A 51 -12.28 -33.26 -5.74
N PRO A 52 -13.29 -33.23 -6.61
CA PRO A 52 -14.41 -32.33 -6.41
C PRO A 52 -14.97 -32.70 -5.05
N CYS A 53 -14.85 -31.81 -4.06
CA CYS A 53 -15.42 -32.01 -2.74
C CYS A 53 -16.94 -32.19 -2.89
N SER A 54 -17.37 -33.45 -3.05
CA SER A 54 -18.69 -33.85 -2.60
C SER A 54 -18.65 -33.72 -1.08
N LYS A 55 -19.58 -32.93 -0.57
CA LYS A 55 -19.74 -32.71 0.86
C LYS A 55 -20.22 -34.03 1.49
N SER A 56 -19.32 -34.87 1.97
CA SER A 56 -19.68 -35.92 2.93
C SER A 56 -18.47 -36.42 3.71
N SER A 57 -18.43 -35.98 4.97
CA SER A 57 -17.88 -36.65 6.15
C SER A 57 -16.34 -36.66 6.37
N PRO A 58 -15.89 -36.40 7.62
CA PRO A 58 -14.48 -36.44 8.00
C PRO A 58 -14.10 -37.83 8.53
N ALA A 59 -13.05 -38.41 7.99
CA ALA A 59 -12.26 -39.45 8.66
C ALA A 59 -10.84 -38.91 8.85
N PRO A 60 -10.23 -38.99 10.05
CA PRO A 60 -8.89 -38.51 10.28
C PRO A 60 -7.90 -39.62 9.92
N SER A 61 -7.28 -39.55 8.74
CA SER A 61 -6.10 -40.36 8.43
C SER A 61 -4.85 -39.64 8.95
N GLU A 62 -4.26 -40.20 10.01
CA GLU A 62 -3.11 -39.75 10.80
C GLU A 62 -1.76 -39.78 10.07
N SER A 63 -1.69 -39.23 8.85
CA SER A 63 -0.42 -38.93 8.19
C SER A 63 -0.60 -37.65 7.39
N ALA A 64 -0.86 -36.56 8.10
CA ALA A 64 -0.90 -35.23 7.52
C ALA A 64 0.55 -34.82 7.17
N THR A 65 1.08 -35.37 6.07
CA THR A 65 2.20 -34.75 5.38
C THR A 65 1.82 -33.28 5.18
N ILE A 66 2.62 -32.36 5.71
CA ILE A 66 2.39 -30.91 5.61
C ILE A 66 2.51 -30.55 4.12
N ALA A 67 1.40 -30.70 3.39
CA ALA A 67 1.32 -30.42 1.97
C ALA A 67 1.08 -28.92 1.82
N PHE A 68 2.08 -28.22 1.28
CA PHE A 68 1.93 -26.80 0.97
C PHE A 68 1.09 -26.65 -0.32
N ASP A 69 0.45 -25.49 -0.48
CA ASP A 69 -0.38 -25.24 -1.66
C ASP A 69 0.50 -25.06 -2.91
N ARG A 70 0.52 -26.10 -3.76
CA ARG A 70 1.21 -26.11 -5.05
C ARG A 70 0.81 -24.94 -5.95
N SER A 71 -0.45 -24.49 -5.88
CA SER A 71 -0.94 -23.40 -6.74
C SER A 71 -0.30 -22.04 -6.40
N VAL A 72 0.16 -21.86 -5.16
CA VAL A 72 0.91 -20.69 -4.70
C VAL A 72 2.33 -20.71 -5.27
N ALA A 73 3.03 -21.84 -5.16
CA ALA A 73 4.39 -22.00 -5.68
C ALA A 73 4.44 -21.84 -7.20
N VAL A 74 3.49 -22.46 -7.92
CA VAL A 74 3.36 -22.33 -9.37
C VAL A 74 3.04 -20.89 -9.78
N GLY A 75 2.12 -20.22 -9.06
CA GLY A 75 1.81 -18.81 -9.29
C GLY A 75 3.00 -17.88 -9.10
N PHE A 76 3.79 -18.13 -8.07
CA PHE A 76 5.02 -17.41 -7.78
C PHE A 76 6.08 -17.60 -8.87
N LEU A 77 6.32 -18.83 -9.34
CA LEU A 77 7.27 -19.04 -10.44
C LEU A 77 6.74 -18.50 -11.78
N ARG A 78 5.42 -18.51 -11.99
CA ARG A 78 4.80 -17.85 -13.15
C ARG A 78 5.09 -16.35 -13.16
N SER A 79 5.02 -15.67 -12.01
CA SER A 79 5.34 -14.23 -11.96
C SER A 79 6.80 -13.95 -12.36
N TYR A 80 7.73 -14.80 -11.90
CA TYR A 80 9.14 -14.76 -12.29
C TYR A 80 9.37 -15.04 -13.77
N SER A 81 8.61 -15.96 -14.38
CA SER A 81 8.68 -16.27 -15.81
C SER A 81 8.35 -15.07 -16.71
N LEU A 82 7.54 -14.14 -16.19
CA LEU A 82 7.14 -12.90 -16.86
C LEU A 82 8.10 -11.76 -16.50
N LEU A 83 8.55 -11.68 -15.25
CA LEU A 83 9.48 -10.65 -14.78
C LEU A 83 10.85 -10.76 -15.45
N MET A 84 11.32 -11.99 -15.67
CA MET A 84 12.68 -12.29 -16.10
C MET A 84 12.69 -13.01 -17.45
N SER A 85 12.22 -12.29 -18.47
CA SER A 85 12.08 -12.86 -19.82
C SER A 85 13.38 -12.81 -20.63
N HIS A 86 14.27 -11.86 -20.33
CA HIS A 86 15.51 -11.64 -21.08
C HIS A 86 16.75 -11.79 -20.19
N ARG A 87 17.90 -12.02 -20.84
CA ARG A 87 19.20 -12.14 -20.16
C ARG A 87 19.56 -10.90 -19.33
N LEU A 88 19.16 -9.71 -19.78
CA LEU A 88 19.38 -8.47 -19.05
C LEU A 88 18.53 -8.40 -17.77
N ASP A 89 17.27 -8.86 -17.83
CA ASP A 89 16.42 -8.95 -16.64
C ASP A 89 17.02 -9.92 -15.61
N PHE A 90 17.66 -11.00 -16.08
CA PHE A 90 18.38 -11.95 -15.23
C PHE A 90 19.62 -11.36 -14.56
N ALA A 91 20.43 -10.60 -15.30
CA ALA A 91 21.57 -9.90 -14.71
C ALA A 91 21.13 -8.94 -13.59
N ILE A 92 20.06 -8.16 -13.83
CA ILE A 92 19.49 -7.26 -12.82
C ILE A 92 18.97 -8.04 -11.60
N ALA A 93 18.32 -9.18 -11.82
CA ALA A 93 17.81 -10.00 -10.73
C ALA A 93 18.92 -10.58 -9.85
N LYS A 94 20.06 -10.98 -10.44
CA LYS A 94 21.27 -11.36 -9.69
C LYS A 94 21.85 -10.18 -8.91
N GLU A 95 22.02 -9.02 -9.55
CA GLU A 95 22.47 -7.78 -8.90
C GLU A 95 21.58 -7.41 -7.70
N SER A 96 20.28 -7.71 -7.79
CA SER A 96 19.30 -7.43 -6.72
C SER A 96 19.11 -8.60 -5.73
N HIS A 97 19.95 -9.63 -5.78
CA HIS A 97 19.88 -10.84 -4.94
C HIS A 97 18.50 -11.54 -4.93
N LEU A 98 17.79 -11.51 -6.06
CA LEU A 98 16.48 -12.15 -6.19
C LEU A 98 16.57 -13.64 -6.54
N ILE A 99 17.72 -14.09 -7.02
CA ILE A 99 18.00 -15.48 -7.41
C ILE A 99 19.40 -15.84 -6.87
N PRO A 100 19.62 -17.09 -6.47
CA PRO A 100 20.94 -17.58 -6.09
C PRO A 100 22.01 -17.38 -7.18
N ASP A 101 23.25 -17.12 -6.76
CA ASP A 101 24.38 -16.81 -7.65
C ASP A 101 24.89 -18.00 -8.46
N ASP A 102 24.65 -19.22 -7.95
CA ASP A 102 25.03 -20.50 -8.56
C ASP A 102 24.20 -20.87 -9.79
N VAL A 103 23.06 -20.21 -10.01
CA VAL A 103 22.17 -20.52 -11.14
C VAL A 103 22.62 -19.81 -12.40
N ASP A 104 22.83 -20.54 -13.50
CA ASP A 104 23.13 -19.95 -14.80
C ASP A 104 21.89 -19.53 -15.59
N TRP A 105 22.04 -18.57 -16.50
CA TRP A 105 20.95 -18.12 -17.39
C TRP A 105 20.34 -19.27 -18.20
N LEU A 106 21.16 -20.21 -18.69
CA LEU A 106 20.66 -21.34 -19.48
C LEU A 106 19.82 -22.30 -18.64
N GLN A 107 20.26 -22.58 -17.41
CA GLN A 107 19.52 -23.41 -16.46
C GLN A 107 18.21 -22.74 -16.06
N TRP A 108 18.27 -21.45 -15.70
CA TRP A 108 17.10 -20.66 -15.35
C TRP A 108 16.09 -20.56 -16.48
N SER A 109 16.53 -20.26 -17.70
CA SER A 109 15.63 -20.11 -18.86
C SER A 109 14.90 -21.41 -19.20
N ARG A 110 15.61 -22.55 -19.15
CA ARG A 110 15.01 -23.88 -19.32
C ARG A 110 13.99 -24.18 -18.22
N PHE A 111 14.34 -23.92 -16.96
CA PHE A 111 13.46 -24.12 -15.82
C PHE A 111 12.18 -23.27 -15.92
N ILE A 112 12.35 -21.94 -16.04
CA ILE A 112 11.25 -20.98 -15.89
C ILE A 112 10.28 -20.98 -17.08
N CYS A 113 10.70 -21.44 -18.27
CA CYS A 113 9.88 -21.49 -19.48
C CYS A 113 8.58 -22.28 -19.27
N HIS A 114 8.63 -23.36 -18.49
CA HIS A 114 7.46 -24.22 -18.20
C HIS A 114 6.34 -23.45 -17.48
N PHE A 115 6.69 -22.49 -16.62
CA PHE A 115 5.72 -21.73 -15.84
C PHE A 115 5.02 -20.62 -16.63
N ARG A 116 5.57 -20.22 -17.78
CA ARG A 116 5.02 -19.15 -18.62
C ARG A 116 3.67 -19.51 -19.24
N ARG A 117 3.46 -20.80 -19.55
CA ARG A 117 2.24 -21.32 -20.19
C ARG A 117 1.16 -21.74 -19.19
N VAL A 118 1.43 -21.61 -17.88
CA VAL A 118 0.47 -22.01 -16.87
C VAL A 118 -0.72 -21.04 -16.85
N GLY A 119 -1.92 -21.59 -17.02
CA GLY A 119 -3.17 -20.83 -16.98
C GLY A 119 -3.62 -20.50 -15.55
N ASP A 120 -4.52 -19.52 -15.43
CA ASP A 120 -5.02 -19.00 -14.15
C ASP A 120 -5.69 -20.08 -13.29
N VAL A 121 -6.23 -21.13 -13.91
CA VAL A 121 -6.89 -22.25 -13.23
C VAL A 121 -5.94 -23.00 -12.30
N ALA A 122 -4.65 -23.11 -12.64
CA ALA A 122 -3.64 -23.86 -11.88
C ALA A 122 -2.93 -23.00 -10.82
N VAL A 123 -3.29 -21.72 -10.71
CA VAL A 123 -2.56 -20.71 -9.94
C VAL A 123 -3.47 -20.13 -8.86
N ALA A 124 -2.91 -19.87 -7.67
CA ALA A 124 -3.65 -19.21 -6.60
C ALA A 124 -4.13 -17.81 -7.03
N LYS A 125 -5.34 -17.43 -6.58
CA LYS A 125 -6.02 -16.17 -6.98
C LYS A 125 -5.16 -14.91 -6.82
N ARG A 126 -4.25 -14.89 -5.84
CA ARG A 126 -3.30 -13.79 -5.62
C ARG A 126 -2.46 -13.49 -6.87
N PHE A 127 -1.99 -14.52 -7.57
CA PHE A 127 -1.07 -14.40 -8.71
C PHE A 127 -1.80 -14.29 -10.05
N HIS A 128 -3.15 -14.21 -10.05
CA HIS A 128 -3.90 -13.74 -11.23
C HIS A 128 -3.59 -12.27 -11.50
N TYR A 129 -3.25 -11.53 -10.45
CA TYR A 129 -2.84 -10.14 -10.51
C TYR A 129 -1.31 -10.05 -10.59
N GLY A 130 -0.83 -9.17 -11.47
CA GLY A 130 0.60 -8.86 -11.59
C GLY A 130 1.02 -7.79 -10.59
N GLN A 131 1.41 -6.62 -11.11
CA GLN A 131 1.87 -5.51 -10.28
C GLN A 131 0.71 -4.80 -9.59
N LEU A 132 0.76 -4.72 -8.27
CA LEU A 132 -0.24 -4.03 -7.45
C LEU A 132 0.32 -2.73 -6.89
N ARG A 133 -0.45 -1.65 -6.96
CA ARG A 133 -0.05 -0.36 -6.39
C ARG A 133 -0.46 -0.31 -4.92
N LEU A 134 0.49 0.00 -4.04
CA LEU A 134 0.24 0.03 -2.59
C LEU A 134 -0.88 1.01 -2.20
N SER A 135 -0.96 2.17 -2.87
CA SER A 135 -2.03 3.14 -2.61
C SER A 135 -3.44 2.60 -2.88
N ARG A 136 -3.62 1.80 -3.94
CA ARG A 136 -4.91 1.15 -4.24
C ARG A 136 -5.22 0.04 -3.24
N LEU A 137 -4.19 -0.66 -2.79
CA LEU A 137 -4.31 -1.74 -1.83
C LEU A 137 -4.69 -1.21 -0.44
N ASN A 138 -4.12 -0.07 -0.03
CA ASN A 138 -4.53 0.65 1.18
C ASN A 138 -6.02 1.02 1.14
N TRP A 139 -6.51 1.51 -0.01
CA TRP A 139 -7.93 1.78 -0.20
C TRP A 139 -8.78 0.50 -0.14
N ALA A 140 -8.33 -0.59 -0.76
CA ALA A 140 -9.04 -1.86 -0.71
C ALA A 140 -9.17 -2.38 0.73
N VAL A 141 -8.12 -2.30 1.54
CA VAL A 141 -8.19 -2.67 2.97
C VAL A 141 -9.19 -1.80 3.73
N ARG A 142 -9.20 -0.48 3.48
CA ARG A 142 -10.14 0.45 4.13
C ARG A 142 -11.60 0.17 3.80
N ILE A 143 -11.88 -0.18 2.54
CA ILE A 143 -13.24 -0.40 2.04
C ILE A 143 -13.74 -1.79 2.43
N PHE A 144 -12.95 -2.83 2.15
CA PHE A 144 -13.40 -4.22 2.26
C PHE A 144 -13.16 -4.85 3.63
N ARG A 145 -12.32 -4.23 4.48
CA ARG A 145 -11.96 -4.70 5.84
C ARG A 145 -11.76 -6.22 5.91
N PRO A 146 -10.76 -6.76 5.19
CA PRO A 146 -10.52 -8.20 5.18
C PRO A 146 -10.14 -8.70 6.59
N ARG A 147 -10.76 -9.81 7.03
CA ARG A 147 -10.59 -10.40 8.37
C ARG A 147 -9.13 -10.73 8.75
N HIS A 148 -8.25 -10.90 7.77
CA HIS A 148 -6.86 -11.30 7.96
C HIS A 148 -5.86 -10.14 7.78
N ALA A 149 -6.32 -8.90 7.59
CA ALA A 149 -5.41 -7.76 7.58
C ALA A 149 -5.06 -7.37 9.02
N GLY A 150 -3.76 -7.34 9.35
CA GLY A 150 -3.26 -6.91 10.66
C GLY A 150 -3.56 -5.44 10.99
N THR A 151 -3.88 -4.62 9.98
CA THR A 151 -4.19 -3.20 10.14
C THR A 151 -5.42 -2.82 9.35
N MET A 152 -6.30 -2.00 9.93
CA MET A 152 -7.56 -1.55 9.29
C MET A 152 -7.37 -0.48 8.21
N TRP A 153 -6.20 0.18 8.16
CA TRP A 153 -5.99 1.41 7.39
C TRP A 153 -4.98 1.29 6.25
N PHE A 154 -4.01 0.38 6.40
CA PHE A 154 -2.87 0.23 5.52
C PHE A 154 -2.62 -1.25 5.28
N TYR A 155 -2.31 -1.61 4.05
CA TYR A 155 -1.90 -2.96 3.71
C TYR A 155 -0.48 -3.26 4.19
N GLU A 156 0.40 -2.27 4.01
CA GLU A 156 1.77 -2.24 4.48
C GLU A 156 2.05 -0.85 5.05
N ILE A 157 2.78 -0.78 6.16
CA ILE A 157 3.11 0.49 6.81
C ILE A 157 4.11 1.23 5.90
N PRO A 158 3.72 2.37 5.27
CA PRO A 158 4.55 2.95 4.22
C PRO A 158 5.86 3.55 4.74
N HIS A 159 5.84 4.09 5.96
CA HIS A 159 6.92 4.92 6.50
C HIS A 159 7.20 4.45 7.92
N TRP A 160 8.45 4.05 8.17
CA TRP A 160 8.93 3.78 9.54
C TRP A 160 9.23 5.10 10.28
N SER A 161 9.49 6.18 9.54
CA SER A 161 9.83 7.50 10.05
C SER A 161 8.63 8.44 9.99
N MET A 162 8.30 9.03 11.15
CA MET A 162 7.24 10.03 11.31
C MET A 162 7.51 11.30 10.48
N THR A 163 8.79 11.63 10.33
CA THR A 163 9.28 12.85 9.67
C THR A 163 8.87 12.95 8.20
N GLU A 164 8.91 11.83 7.46
CA GLU A 164 8.54 11.82 6.04
C GLU A 164 7.05 12.05 5.82
N PHE A 165 6.20 11.52 6.71
CA PHE A 165 4.77 11.74 6.67
C PHE A 165 4.43 13.21 6.94
N VAL A 166 4.98 13.78 8.02
CA VAL A 166 4.75 15.18 8.39
C VAL A 166 5.28 16.11 7.31
N ALA A 167 6.52 15.92 6.83
CA ALA A 167 7.10 16.76 5.79
C ALA A 167 6.20 16.88 4.55
N LYS A 168 5.55 15.78 4.16
CA LYS A 168 4.63 15.78 3.01
C LYS A 168 3.28 16.45 3.31
N ALA A 169 2.80 16.37 4.55
CA ALA A 169 1.58 17.03 4.99
C ALA A 169 1.78 18.55 5.24
N MET A 170 2.98 18.98 5.61
CA MET A 170 3.27 20.38 5.97
C MET A 170 3.04 21.34 4.82
N LEU A 171 3.44 21.00 3.59
CA LEU A 171 3.30 21.91 2.45
C LEU A 171 1.84 22.33 2.16
N PRO A 172 0.87 21.40 1.96
CA PRO A 172 -0.53 21.79 1.77
C PRO A 172 -1.13 22.42 3.03
N LEU A 173 -0.72 21.98 4.22
CA LEU A 173 -1.21 22.53 5.49
C LEU A 173 -0.83 24.02 5.63
N VAL A 174 0.42 24.38 5.37
CA VAL A 174 0.90 25.77 5.41
C VAL A 174 0.19 26.62 4.35
N PHE A 175 -0.05 26.07 3.16
CA PHE A 175 -0.80 26.78 2.11
C PHE A 175 -2.23 27.10 2.54
N VAL A 176 -2.95 26.12 3.11
CA VAL A 176 -4.30 26.31 3.66
C VAL A 176 -4.28 27.29 4.83
N PHE A 177 -3.26 27.20 5.71
CA PHE A 177 -3.08 28.11 6.84
C PHE A 177 -2.94 29.55 6.38
N ALA A 178 -2.03 29.80 5.44
CA ALA A 178 -1.78 31.12 4.90
C ALA A 178 -3.04 31.69 4.23
N SER A 179 -3.74 30.86 3.45
CA SER A 179 -4.99 31.24 2.79
C SER A 179 -6.08 31.64 3.78
N VAL A 180 -6.33 30.80 4.79
CA VAL A 180 -7.34 31.07 5.84
C VAL A 180 -6.94 32.29 6.68
N SER A 181 -5.67 32.41 7.05
CA SER A 181 -5.15 33.56 7.80
C SER A 181 -5.32 34.85 7.02
N LEU A 182 -5.04 34.85 5.71
CA LEU A 182 -5.23 36.02 4.86
C LEU A 182 -6.70 36.45 4.79
N VAL A 183 -7.63 35.49 4.65
CA VAL A 183 -9.08 35.74 4.65
C VAL A 183 -9.56 36.27 6.01
N LEU A 184 -9.08 35.70 7.11
CA LEU A 184 -9.44 36.19 8.46
C LEU A 184 -8.90 37.59 8.70
N SER A 185 -7.66 37.87 8.30
CA SER A 185 -7.05 39.20 8.43
C SER A 185 -7.78 40.25 7.60
N SER A 186 -8.14 39.96 6.34
CA SER A 186 -8.91 40.89 5.52
C SER A 186 -10.30 41.16 6.10
N MET A 187 -10.93 40.13 6.68
CA MET A 187 -12.21 40.25 7.37
C MET A 187 -12.12 41.11 8.64
N GLN A 188 -11.04 40.96 9.42
CA GLN A 188 -10.78 41.80 10.60
C GLN A 188 -10.62 43.27 10.20
N VAL A 189 -9.91 43.55 9.11
CA VAL A 189 -9.76 44.92 8.58
C VAL A 189 -11.12 45.48 8.16
N ALA A 190 -11.94 44.71 7.43
CA ALA A 190 -13.27 45.16 7.01
C ALA A 190 -14.21 45.47 8.20
N LEU A 191 -14.10 44.72 9.30
CA LEU A 191 -14.86 44.94 10.54
C LEU A 191 -14.35 46.12 11.39
N ALA A 192 -13.09 46.52 11.22
CA ALA A 192 -12.48 47.62 11.97
C ALA A 192 -12.81 48.99 11.37
N VAL A 193 -13.26 49.04 10.11
CA VAL A 193 -13.63 50.28 9.43
C VAL A 193 -14.97 50.81 9.98
N PRO A 194 -15.08 52.12 10.30
CA PRO A 194 -16.33 52.73 10.75
C PRO A 194 -17.49 52.52 9.75
N SER A 195 -18.67 52.17 10.27
CA SER A 195 -19.91 51.94 9.49
C SER A 195 -20.28 53.12 8.60
N GLU A 196 -20.01 54.34 9.08
CA GLU A 196 -20.31 55.62 8.42
C GLU A 196 -19.63 55.77 7.04
N ALA A 197 -18.43 55.20 6.87
CA ALA A 197 -17.54 55.50 5.75
C ALA A 197 -17.62 54.49 4.60
N LEU A 198 -17.77 53.20 4.91
CA LEU A 198 -17.69 52.11 3.93
C LEU A 198 -19.02 51.35 3.74
N TRP A 199 -19.95 51.47 4.68
CA TRP A 199 -21.18 50.68 4.75
C TRP A 199 -22.45 51.55 4.74
N SER A 200 -22.35 52.79 4.24
CA SER A 200 -23.42 53.81 4.26
C SER A 200 -24.72 53.41 3.55
N GLY A 201 -24.72 52.36 2.73
CA GLY A 201 -25.90 51.80 2.07
C GLY A 201 -26.51 50.56 2.74
N ILE A 202 -25.95 50.06 3.85
CA ILE A 202 -26.44 48.86 4.54
C ILE A 202 -27.19 49.26 5.81
N SER A 203 -28.42 48.77 5.98
CA SER A 203 -29.18 48.92 7.23
C SER A 203 -28.42 48.35 8.43
N GLU A 204 -28.56 48.95 9.62
CA GLU A 204 -27.98 48.47 10.88
C GLU A 204 -28.19 46.95 11.12
N ASP A 205 -29.39 46.44 10.82
CA ASP A 205 -29.71 45.01 10.93
C ASP A 205 -28.87 44.13 9.99
N GLY A 206 -28.57 44.63 8.79
CA GLY A 206 -27.73 43.97 7.80
C GLY A 206 -26.27 43.90 8.25
N LEU A 207 -25.76 44.98 8.85
CA LEU A 207 -24.41 45.03 9.40
C LEU A 207 -24.24 44.06 10.60
N GLN A 208 -25.24 43.99 11.48
CA GLN A 208 -25.25 43.03 12.58
C GLN A 208 -25.27 41.57 12.10
N ARG A 209 -26.04 41.25 11.06
CA ARG A 209 -26.06 39.91 10.45
C ARG A 209 -24.70 39.56 9.83
N LEU A 210 -24.08 40.50 9.12
CA LEU A 210 -22.76 40.32 8.53
C LEU A 210 -21.69 40.06 9.60
N ARG A 211 -21.68 40.89 10.66
CA ARG A 211 -20.76 40.72 11.80
C ARG A 211 -20.94 39.36 12.48
N ARG A 212 -22.18 38.90 12.64
CA ARG A 212 -22.49 37.58 13.22
C ARG A 212 -22.00 36.45 12.32
N ALA A 213 -22.24 36.52 11.01
CA ALA A 213 -21.77 35.52 10.05
C ALA A 213 -20.24 35.40 10.05
N PHE A 214 -19.55 36.54 10.08
CA PHE A 214 -18.09 36.63 10.19
C PHE A 214 -17.56 36.07 11.52
N TRP A 215 -18.20 36.35 12.64
CA TRP A 215 -17.81 35.78 13.93
C TRP A 215 -17.94 34.24 13.95
N VAL A 216 -19.07 33.73 13.44
CA VAL A 216 -19.30 32.27 13.33
C VAL A 216 -18.27 31.61 12.40
N PHE A 217 -17.99 32.22 11.25
CA PHE A 217 -16.98 31.72 10.31
C PHE A 217 -15.59 31.60 10.94
N SER A 218 -15.18 32.62 11.72
CA SER A 218 -13.89 32.61 12.43
C SER A 218 -13.82 31.46 13.44
N ILE A 219 -14.87 31.25 14.24
CA ILE A 219 -14.94 30.14 15.21
C ILE A 219 -14.85 28.79 14.50
N VAL A 220 -15.59 28.60 13.41
CA VAL A 220 -15.57 27.37 12.62
C VAL A 220 -14.18 27.12 12.05
N ALA A 221 -13.51 28.16 11.52
CA ALA A 221 -12.16 28.05 10.97
C ALA A 221 -11.15 27.62 12.04
N VAL A 222 -11.22 28.21 13.25
CA VAL A 222 -10.34 27.84 14.38
C VAL A 222 -10.62 26.41 14.87
N LEU A 223 -11.88 26.02 14.98
CA LEU A 223 -12.27 24.65 15.36
C LEU A 223 -11.78 23.62 14.34
N LEU A 224 -11.94 23.88 13.04
CA LEU A 224 -11.42 23.03 11.98
C LEU A 224 -9.89 22.90 12.07
N TRP A 225 -9.20 24.02 12.33
CA TRP A 225 -7.75 24.02 12.55
C TRP A 225 -7.33 23.18 13.76
N ALA A 226 -8.05 23.30 14.88
CA ALA A 226 -7.79 22.50 16.07
C ALA A 226 -8.01 21.00 15.80
N VAL A 227 -9.07 20.63 15.08
CA VAL A 227 -9.34 19.23 14.69
C VAL A 227 -8.24 18.69 13.78
N VAL A 228 -7.77 19.48 12.81
CA VAL A 228 -6.67 19.08 11.93
C VAL A 228 -5.39 18.84 12.73
N TRP A 229 -5.03 19.74 13.65
CA TRP A 229 -3.87 19.54 14.54
C TRP A 229 -4.03 18.32 15.45
N MET A 230 -5.22 18.11 16.02
CA MET A 230 -5.53 16.94 16.85
C MET A 230 -5.42 15.63 16.07
N LEU A 231 -5.87 15.59 14.82
CA LEU A 231 -5.70 14.42 13.96
C LEU A 231 -4.23 14.21 13.59
N LEU A 232 -3.52 15.28 13.21
CA LEU A 232 -2.14 15.21 12.74
C LEU A 232 -1.16 14.83 13.86
N LEU A 233 -1.40 15.25 15.10
CA LEU A 233 -0.57 14.92 16.27
C LEU A 233 -1.10 13.72 17.06
N GLY A 234 -2.42 13.56 17.15
CA GLY A 234 -3.06 12.49 17.91
C GLY A 234 -2.90 11.12 17.28
N ILE A 235 -3.06 11.00 15.95
CA ILE A 235 -2.84 9.74 15.23
C ILE A 235 -1.42 9.20 15.47
N PRO A 236 -0.33 9.97 15.28
CA PRO A 236 1.02 9.47 15.52
C PRO A 236 1.33 9.21 17.00
N LEU A 237 0.80 9.99 17.94
CA LEU A 237 0.96 9.72 19.39
C LEU A 237 0.31 8.40 19.79
N VAL A 238 -0.90 8.12 19.29
CA VAL A 238 -1.60 6.85 19.52
C VAL A 238 -0.82 5.67 18.91
N VAL A 239 -0.26 5.85 17.72
CA VAL A 239 0.55 4.81 17.06
C VAL A 239 1.86 4.56 17.82
N LEU A 240 2.53 5.60 18.32
CA LEU A 240 3.74 5.45 19.14
C LEU A 240 3.43 4.79 20.48
N ALA A 241 2.35 5.18 21.16
CA ALA A 241 1.92 4.55 22.40
C ALA A 241 1.61 3.06 22.21
N TRP A 242 1.00 2.69 21.08
CA TRP A 242 0.73 1.29 20.72
C TRP A 242 1.99 0.49 20.37
N GLN A 243 3.06 1.14 19.93
CA GLN A 243 4.33 0.46 19.62
C GLN A 243 5.23 0.23 20.84
N VAL A 244 5.01 0.99 21.92
CA VAL A 244 5.79 0.91 23.17
C VAL A 244 5.15 -0.05 24.18
N LEU A 245 3.85 -0.35 24.03
CA LEU A 245 3.11 -1.31 24.83
C LEU A 245 3.18 -2.72 24.21
#